data_AF-A0A1X3ITD1-F1
#
_entry.id   AF-A0A1X3ITD1-F1
#
_cell.length_a   1.000
_cell.length_b   1.000
_cell.length_c   1.000
_cell.angle_alpha   90.00
_cell.angle_beta   90.00
_cell.angle_gamma   90.00
#
_symmetry.space_group_name_H-M   'P 1'
#
loop_
_entity.id
_entity.type
_entity.pdbx_description
1 polymer ?
#
loop_
_entity_poly.entity_id
_entity_poly.type
_entity_poly.pdbx_seq_one_letter_code
_entity_poly.pdbx_strand_id
1 'polypeptide(L)'
;MRFFQDLLNFLNENEGVDMVVFSENSLYGFKNDYNRALTEQLLSDLKTHNLHQKHAFLLNMYGFKKINNIITMYLFQDDEIVNQKTSLIPFIEKKGLFNSQQDLSSVYFSVDKNIRNKLINFKGNSVKTLVCYDALFPAFHHNENNITIIQSDYNQLNKGAGYFKIKKYGSILSRFSNGINSKLFINIQNYGGTIVMNEDWDINMDLFEKSKEEPFFIVNQ
;
A
#
# COMPACT_ATOMS: atom_id res chain seq x y z
N MET A 1 19.84 -10.28 2.04
CA MET A 1 19.06 -11.05 1.07
C MET A 1 18.27 -12.17 1.77
N ARG A 2 17.52 -11.84 2.85
CA ARG A 2 16.75 -12.79 3.67
C ARG A 2 15.24 -12.70 3.41
N PHE A 3 14.73 -11.48 3.20
CA PHE A 3 13.31 -11.21 2.96
C PHE A 3 12.67 -11.98 1.80
N PHE A 4 13.27 -11.99 0.60
CA PHE A 4 12.64 -12.67 -0.55
C PHE A 4 12.54 -14.19 -0.32
N GLN A 5 13.55 -14.80 0.29
CA GLN A 5 13.51 -16.22 0.63
C GLN A 5 12.44 -16.50 1.67
N ASP A 6 12.30 -15.64 2.69
CA ASP A 6 11.24 -15.76 3.70
C ASP A 6 9.84 -15.62 3.06
N LEU A 7 9.67 -14.66 2.14
CA LEU A 7 8.43 -14.50 1.36
C LEU A 7 8.13 -15.74 0.50
N LEU A 8 9.13 -16.26 -0.21
CA LEU A 8 8.98 -17.44 -1.06
C LEU A 8 8.56 -18.67 -0.22
N ASN A 9 9.23 -18.89 0.92
CA ASN A 9 8.88 -19.96 1.84
C ASN A 9 7.45 -19.80 2.37
N PHE A 10 7.08 -18.59 2.80
CA PHE A 10 5.73 -18.28 3.25
C PHE A 10 4.67 -18.59 2.19
N LEU A 11 4.90 -18.21 0.93
CA LEU A 11 3.95 -18.49 -0.16
C LEU A 11 3.87 -19.97 -0.51
N ASN A 12 4.99 -20.71 -0.43
CA ASN A 12 5.00 -22.15 -0.66
C ASN A 12 4.23 -22.92 0.43
N GLU A 13 4.29 -22.46 1.68
CA GLU A 13 3.54 -23.04 2.79
C GLU A 13 2.04 -22.66 2.76
N ASN A 14 1.68 -21.62 1.99
CA ASN A 14 0.35 -21.05 1.95
C ASN A 14 -0.16 -20.90 0.50
N GLU A 15 -0.32 -22.03 -0.20
CA GLU A 15 -0.70 -22.08 -1.62
C GLU A 15 -2.04 -21.37 -1.95
N GLY A 16 -2.91 -21.18 -0.95
CA GLY A 16 -4.19 -20.49 -1.09
C GLY A 16 -4.12 -18.96 -1.12
N VAL A 17 -2.93 -18.36 -1.02
CA VAL A 17 -2.78 -16.90 -1.08
C VAL A 17 -3.03 -16.39 -2.50
N ASP A 18 -4.04 -15.54 -2.67
CA ASP A 18 -4.37 -14.98 -3.98
C ASP A 18 -3.61 -13.69 -4.31
N MET A 19 -3.38 -12.86 -3.28
CA MET A 19 -2.75 -11.55 -3.43
C MET A 19 -1.82 -11.26 -2.24
N VAL A 20 -0.65 -10.73 -2.55
CA VAL A 20 0.35 -10.26 -1.59
C VAL A 20 0.37 -8.75 -1.61
N VAL A 21 0.22 -8.11 -0.45
CA VAL A 21 0.20 -6.66 -0.34
C VAL A 21 1.21 -6.19 0.69
N PHE A 22 2.03 -5.23 0.28
CA PHE A 22 3.06 -4.66 1.15
C PHE A 22 2.49 -3.46 1.90
N SER A 23 2.95 -3.18 3.12
CA SER A 23 2.73 -1.87 3.73
C SER A 23 3.49 -0.79 2.96
N GLU A 24 3.17 0.49 3.22
CA GLU A 24 4.04 1.58 2.78
C GLU A 24 5.42 1.42 3.43
N ASN A 25 6.47 1.60 2.63
CA ASN A 25 7.84 1.46 3.07
C ASN A 25 8.78 2.28 2.18
N SER A 26 9.85 2.79 2.77
CA SER A 26 10.88 3.56 2.06
C SER A 26 12.04 2.71 1.53
N LEU A 27 11.96 1.37 1.63
CA LEU A 27 13.04 0.47 1.24
C LEU A 27 13.06 0.24 -0.28
N TYR A 28 11.88 0.08 -0.87
CA TYR A 28 11.73 -0.08 -2.31
C TYR A 28 11.43 1.27 -2.98
N GLY A 29 11.98 1.46 -4.17
CA GLY A 29 11.80 2.65 -4.99
C GLY A 29 13.08 3.20 -5.60
N PHE A 30 12.94 4.24 -6.41
CA PHE A 30 14.00 4.77 -7.28
C PHE A 30 14.64 6.06 -6.75
N LYS A 31 14.34 6.45 -5.50
CA LYS A 31 14.90 7.65 -4.85
C LYS A 31 16.42 7.65 -4.67
N ASN A 32 17.05 6.47 -4.61
CA ASN A 32 18.50 6.30 -4.54
C ASN A 32 18.91 4.98 -5.19
N ASP A 33 20.19 4.84 -5.51
CA ASP A 33 20.71 3.69 -6.27
C ASP A 33 20.60 2.36 -5.50
N TYR A 34 20.75 2.39 -4.18
CA TYR A 34 20.64 1.18 -3.35
C TYR A 34 19.21 0.63 -3.36
N ASN A 35 18.22 1.47 -3.07
CA ASN A 35 16.81 1.11 -3.11
C ASN A 35 16.37 0.69 -4.52
N ARG A 36 16.90 1.36 -5.54
CA ARG A 36 16.65 1.01 -6.93
C ARG A 36 17.13 -0.41 -7.23
N ALA A 37 18.37 -0.74 -6.87
CA ALA A 37 18.92 -2.08 -7.07
C ALA A 37 18.10 -3.15 -6.33
N LEU A 38 17.69 -2.88 -5.08
CA LEU A 38 16.80 -3.78 -4.33
C LEU A 38 15.43 -3.98 -4.99
N THR A 39 14.89 -2.91 -5.57
CA THR A 39 13.58 -2.95 -6.25
C THR A 39 13.66 -3.72 -7.55
N GLU A 40 14.67 -3.46 -8.37
CA GLU A 40 14.94 -4.18 -9.62
C GLU A 40 15.20 -5.66 -9.32
N GLN A 41 15.93 -5.97 -8.24
CA GLN A 41 16.13 -7.35 -7.78
C GLN A 41 14.80 -8.01 -7.37
N LEU A 42 13.98 -7.38 -6.51
CA LEU A 42 12.68 -7.95 -6.11
C LEU A 42 11.79 -8.24 -7.32
N LEU A 43 11.69 -7.30 -8.26
CA LEU A 43 10.89 -7.48 -9.47
C LEU A 43 11.45 -8.60 -10.36
N SER A 44 12.78 -8.72 -10.46
CA SER A 44 13.44 -9.82 -11.17
C SER A 44 13.17 -11.17 -10.51
N ASP A 45 13.25 -11.23 -9.17
CA ASP A 45 13.04 -12.45 -8.40
C ASP A 45 11.58 -12.94 -8.52
N LEU A 46 10.60 -12.02 -8.43
CA LEU A 46 9.17 -12.31 -8.66
C LEU A 46 8.89 -12.88 -10.06
N LYS A 47 9.64 -12.41 -11.06
CA LYS A 47 9.55 -12.90 -12.45
C LYS A 47 10.21 -14.27 -12.62
N THR A 48 11.44 -14.39 -12.15
CA THR A 48 12.25 -15.61 -12.28
C THR A 48 11.60 -16.82 -11.57
N HIS A 49 10.93 -16.59 -10.44
CA HIS A 49 10.21 -17.63 -9.70
C HIS A 49 8.75 -17.79 -10.15
N ASN A 50 8.30 -17.10 -11.21
CA ASN A 50 6.92 -17.11 -11.70
C ASN A 50 5.85 -16.77 -10.63
N LEU A 51 6.23 -16.05 -9.57
CA LEU A 51 5.31 -15.75 -8.47
C LEU A 51 4.17 -14.83 -8.93
N HIS A 52 4.48 -13.84 -9.77
CA HIS A 52 3.49 -12.92 -10.34
C HIS A 52 2.46 -13.62 -11.26
N GLN A 53 2.69 -14.86 -11.69
CA GLN A 53 1.73 -15.65 -12.46
C GLN A 53 0.71 -16.35 -11.55
N LYS A 54 1.09 -16.61 -10.29
CA LYS A 54 0.29 -17.33 -9.30
C LYS A 54 -0.42 -16.39 -8.33
N HIS A 55 0.27 -15.33 -7.90
CA HIS A 55 -0.19 -14.38 -6.89
C HIS A 55 -0.17 -12.97 -7.48
N ALA A 56 -1.22 -12.19 -7.22
CA ALA A 56 -1.18 -10.76 -7.48
C ALA A 56 -0.30 -10.06 -6.45
N PHE A 57 0.43 -9.03 -6.86
CA PHE A 57 1.26 -8.23 -5.95
C PHE A 57 0.79 -6.78 -5.94
N LEU A 58 0.66 -6.20 -4.76
CA LEU A 58 0.52 -4.77 -4.53
C LEU A 58 1.76 -4.27 -3.77
N LEU A 59 2.74 -3.79 -4.53
CA LEU A 59 4.03 -3.34 -4.02
C LEU A 59 3.96 -1.83 -3.77
N ASN A 60 4.43 -1.38 -2.59
CA ASN A 60 4.61 0.03 -2.32
C ASN A 60 6.06 0.45 -2.59
N MET A 61 6.26 1.58 -3.28
CA MET A 61 7.59 2.07 -3.64
C MET A 61 7.70 3.59 -3.56
N TYR A 62 8.86 4.09 -3.13
CA TYR A 62 9.22 5.50 -3.12
C TYR A 62 9.90 5.86 -4.44
N GLY A 63 9.10 6.35 -5.38
CA GLY A 63 9.50 6.64 -6.74
C GLY A 63 9.65 5.39 -7.61
N PHE A 64 9.35 5.51 -8.90
CA PHE A 64 9.45 4.43 -9.86
C PHE A 64 9.70 4.96 -11.27
N LYS A 65 10.80 4.53 -11.92
CA LYS A 65 11.23 5.08 -13.21
C LYS A 65 11.35 6.62 -13.12
N LYS A 66 10.52 7.37 -13.86
CA LYS A 66 10.49 8.85 -13.85
C LYS A 66 9.48 9.44 -12.85
N ILE A 67 8.72 8.61 -12.15
CA ILE A 67 7.67 9.04 -11.23
C ILE A 67 8.32 9.33 -9.88
N ASN A 68 8.28 10.60 -9.45
CA ASN A 68 8.75 11.01 -8.13
C ASN A 68 7.58 11.15 -7.14
N ASN A 69 6.97 10.02 -6.78
CA ASN A 69 5.89 9.93 -5.81
C ASN A 69 5.95 8.59 -5.06
N ILE A 70 5.21 8.46 -3.97
CA ILE A 70 4.93 7.18 -3.32
C ILE A 70 3.86 6.48 -4.15
N ILE A 71 4.15 5.28 -4.64
CA ILE A 71 3.29 4.55 -5.56
C ILE A 71 2.85 3.19 -5.01
N THR A 72 1.72 2.73 -5.51
CA THR A 72 1.27 1.34 -5.46
C THR A 72 1.43 0.76 -6.86
N MET A 73 2.27 -0.26 -7.00
CA MET A 73 2.36 -1.08 -8.21
C MET A 73 1.55 -2.35 -8.03
N TYR A 74 0.56 -2.56 -8.88
CA TYR A 74 -0.06 -3.85 -9.11
C TYR A 74 0.71 -4.62 -10.18
N LEU A 75 1.02 -5.88 -9.87
CA LEU A 75 1.67 -6.82 -10.78
C LEU A 75 0.99 -8.18 -10.68
N PHE A 76 0.36 -8.63 -11.76
CA PHE A 76 -0.22 -9.97 -11.86
C PHE A 76 -0.28 -10.39 -13.33
N GLN A 77 0.27 -11.56 -13.66
CA GLN A 77 0.40 -12.03 -15.03
C GLN A 77 1.06 -10.95 -15.91
N ASP A 78 0.40 -10.53 -16.99
CA ASP A 78 0.89 -9.48 -17.90
C ASP A 78 0.41 -8.07 -17.51
N ASP A 79 -0.41 -7.94 -16.46
CA ASP A 79 -0.95 -6.66 -16.00
C ASP A 79 0.01 -5.96 -15.03
N GLU A 80 0.47 -4.76 -15.42
CA GLU A 80 1.17 -3.80 -14.58
C GLU A 80 0.35 -2.51 -14.48
N ILE A 81 -0.10 -2.16 -13.27
CA ILE A 81 -0.81 -0.89 -13.01
C ILE A 81 -0.04 -0.11 -11.94
N VAL A 82 0.21 1.17 -12.21
CA VAL A 82 0.84 2.07 -11.25
C VAL A 82 -0.13 3.15 -10.84
N ASN A 83 -0.47 3.16 -9.55
CA ASN A 83 -1.21 4.22 -8.88
C ASN A 83 -0.25 5.03 -8.02
N GLN A 84 -0.48 6.33 -7.87
CA GLN A 84 0.33 7.21 -7.03
C GLN A 84 -0.50 7.80 -5.89
N LYS A 85 0.17 8.21 -4.81
CA LYS A 85 -0.43 8.99 -3.73
C LYS A 85 -0.92 10.34 -4.26
N THR A 86 -2.19 10.67 -4.05
CA THR A 86 -2.77 11.93 -4.59
C THR A 86 -2.72 13.09 -3.60
N SER A 87 -2.69 12.79 -2.30
CA SER A 87 -2.55 13.76 -1.22
C SER A 87 -1.26 13.50 -0.45
N LEU A 88 -0.27 14.37 -0.64
CA LEU A 88 1.00 14.35 0.07
C LEU A 88 0.92 15.17 1.37
N ILE A 89 1.56 14.70 2.44
CA ILE A 89 1.65 15.41 3.72
C ILE A 89 2.47 16.70 3.52
N PRO A 90 1.88 17.88 3.74
CA PRO A 90 2.61 19.15 3.63
C PRO A 90 3.80 19.21 4.59
N PHE A 91 4.91 19.79 4.12
CA PHE A 91 6.17 19.99 4.84
C PHE A 91 6.94 18.72 5.22
N ILE A 92 6.35 17.54 5.03
CA ILE A 92 6.97 16.24 5.29
C ILE A 92 7.27 15.54 3.96
N GLU A 93 6.24 15.29 3.16
CA GLU A 93 6.37 14.61 1.87
C GLU A 93 6.52 15.60 0.71
N LYS A 94 6.00 16.82 0.86
CA LYS A 94 6.15 17.91 -0.11
C LYS A 94 6.63 19.19 0.58
N LYS A 95 7.34 20.04 -0.17
CA LYS A 95 8.00 21.25 0.36
C LYS A 95 7.05 22.28 1.00
N GLY A 96 5.77 22.28 0.62
CA GLY A 96 4.79 23.23 1.15
C GLY A 96 3.35 22.77 0.95
N LEU A 97 2.40 23.69 1.05
CA LEU A 97 0.97 23.38 0.88
C LEU A 97 0.61 22.99 -0.55
N PHE A 98 1.26 23.60 -1.54
CA PHE A 98 0.97 23.41 -2.96
C PHE A 98 1.87 22.36 -3.60
N ASN A 99 1.34 21.67 -4.62
CA ASN A 99 2.12 20.72 -5.41
C ASN A 99 3.11 21.48 -6.30
N SER A 100 4.38 21.09 -6.24
CA SER A 100 5.43 21.57 -7.15
C SER A 100 6.21 20.37 -7.64
N GLN A 101 6.60 20.37 -8.92
CA GLN A 101 7.39 19.27 -9.48
C GLN A 101 8.73 19.17 -8.75
N GLN A 102 9.13 17.95 -8.43
CA GLN A 102 10.38 17.65 -7.75
C GLN A 102 11.16 16.60 -8.53
N ASP A 103 12.48 16.76 -8.61
CA ASP A 103 13.36 15.74 -9.17
C ASP A 103 13.37 14.48 -8.30
N LEU A 104 13.65 13.33 -8.91
CA LEU A 104 13.67 12.04 -8.21
C LEU A 104 14.68 12.00 -7.06
N SER A 105 15.78 12.74 -7.16
CA SER A 105 16.80 12.89 -6.11
C SER A 105 16.39 13.83 -4.97
N SER A 106 15.29 14.58 -5.12
CA SER A 106 14.77 15.44 -4.06
C SER A 106 14.33 14.61 -2.85
N VAL A 107 14.42 15.15 -1.64
CA VAL A 107 13.80 14.52 -0.46
C VAL A 107 12.27 14.58 -0.51
N TYR A 108 11.71 15.49 -1.30
CA TYR A 108 10.28 15.68 -1.47
C TYR A 108 9.74 14.94 -2.70
N PHE A 109 8.45 14.65 -2.66
CA PHE A 109 7.65 14.07 -3.73
C PHE A 109 6.82 15.14 -4.44
N SER A 110 6.27 14.77 -5.60
CA SER A 110 5.35 15.58 -6.37
C SER A 110 4.26 14.71 -7.00
N VAL A 111 3.02 15.17 -6.97
CA VAL A 111 1.90 14.51 -7.64
C VAL A 111 1.98 14.80 -9.14
N ASP A 112 2.13 13.77 -9.96
CA ASP A 112 2.15 13.91 -11.42
C ASP A 112 0.71 13.94 -11.96
N LYS A 113 0.27 15.09 -12.45
CA LYS A 113 -1.11 15.27 -12.95
C LYS A 113 -1.44 14.41 -14.18
N ASN A 114 -0.45 13.87 -14.87
CA ASN A 114 -0.65 13.02 -16.05
C ASN A 114 -0.96 11.57 -15.67
N ILE A 115 -0.67 11.18 -14.43
CA ILE A 115 -0.95 9.83 -13.94
C ILE A 115 -2.32 9.84 -13.27
N ARG A 116 -3.27 9.11 -13.88
CA ARG A 116 -4.60 8.88 -13.32
C ARG A 116 -4.64 7.50 -12.67
N ASN A 117 -4.95 7.47 -11.38
CA ASN A 117 -5.13 6.22 -10.66
C ASN A 117 -6.31 5.43 -11.22
N LYS A 118 -6.17 4.11 -11.24
CA LYS A 118 -7.17 3.18 -11.77
C LYS A 118 -7.62 2.21 -10.67
N LEU A 119 -8.87 1.76 -10.75
CA LEU A 119 -9.29 0.57 -10.02
C LEU A 119 -8.63 -0.66 -10.63
N ILE A 120 -8.20 -1.58 -9.79
CA ILE A 120 -7.67 -2.88 -10.21
C ILE A 120 -8.83 -3.87 -10.26
N ASN A 121 -8.95 -4.64 -11.33
CA ASN A 121 -9.89 -5.75 -11.40
C ASN A 121 -9.15 -7.04 -11.07
N PHE A 122 -9.52 -7.69 -9.97
CA PHE A 122 -8.91 -8.95 -9.55
C PHE A 122 -10.00 -9.97 -9.24
N LYS A 123 -10.05 -11.05 -10.04
CA LYS A 123 -11.06 -12.11 -9.93
C LYS A 123 -12.51 -11.59 -9.84
N GLY A 124 -12.84 -10.57 -10.63
CA GLY A 124 -14.17 -9.95 -10.66
C GLY A 124 -14.44 -8.95 -9.53
N ASN A 125 -13.48 -8.71 -8.63
CA ASN A 125 -13.55 -7.68 -7.61
C ASN A 125 -12.85 -6.41 -8.05
N SER A 126 -13.51 -5.27 -7.85
CA SER A 126 -12.89 -3.96 -8.02
C SER A 126 -12.13 -3.56 -6.76
N VAL A 127 -10.82 -3.40 -6.89
CA VAL A 127 -9.89 -3.08 -5.81
C VAL A 127 -9.42 -1.63 -5.96
N LYS A 128 -9.70 -0.82 -4.94
CA LYS A 128 -9.21 0.55 -4.81
C LYS A 128 -7.98 0.58 -3.90
N THR A 129 -6.90 1.18 -4.37
CA THR A 129 -5.65 1.31 -3.62
C THR A 129 -5.40 2.75 -3.22
N LEU A 130 -5.02 2.97 -1.96
CA LEU A 130 -4.63 4.28 -1.41
C LEU A 130 -3.34 4.13 -0.60
N VAL A 131 -2.65 5.24 -0.37
CA VAL A 131 -1.43 5.26 0.43
C VAL A 131 -1.61 6.19 1.62
N CYS A 132 -1.61 5.61 2.83
CA CYS A 132 -1.54 6.31 4.12
C CYS A 132 -2.47 7.54 4.20
N TYR A 133 -1.88 8.72 4.38
CA TYR A 133 -2.57 10.02 4.50
C TYR A 133 -3.59 10.30 3.40
N ASP A 134 -3.39 9.78 2.19
CA ASP A 134 -4.29 9.95 1.05
C ASP A 134 -5.68 9.36 1.31
N ALA A 135 -5.75 8.31 2.11
CA ALA A 135 -7.00 7.62 2.39
C ALA A 135 -7.96 8.42 3.28
N LEU A 136 -7.49 9.49 3.93
CA LEU A 136 -8.34 10.37 4.74
C LEU A 136 -9.20 11.31 3.88
N PHE A 137 -8.84 11.53 2.62
CA PHE A 137 -9.51 12.48 1.74
C PHE A 137 -10.40 11.73 0.74
N PRO A 138 -11.69 12.04 0.65
CA PRO A 138 -12.57 11.39 -0.31
C PRO A 138 -12.09 11.71 -1.73
N ALA A 139 -12.05 10.69 -2.58
CA ALA A 139 -11.84 10.92 -4.01
C ALA A 139 -13.02 11.71 -4.58
N PHE A 140 -12.75 12.77 -5.35
CA PHE A 140 -13.78 13.59 -6.00
C PHE A 140 -14.68 12.80 -6.97
N HIS A 141 -14.25 11.60 -7.37
CA HIS A 141 -15.05 10.64 -8.12
C HIS A 141 -15.27 9.39 -7.27
N HIS A 142 -16.49 9.21 -6.77
CA HIS A 142 -16.92 7.97 -6.13
C HIS A 142 -17.06 6.88 -7.19
N ASN A 143 -15.98 6.17 -7.47
CA ASN A 143 -16.08 4.90 -8.17
C ASN A 143 -16.45 3.85 -7.12
N GLU A 144 -17.58 3.16 -7.31
CA GLU A 144 -17.93 2.00 -6.49
C GLU A 144 -16.79 0.98 -6.57
N ASN A 145 -16.40 0.46 -5.40
CA ASN A 145 -15.36 -0.54 -5.30
C ASN A 145 -15.76 -1.62 -4.29
N ASN A 146 -15.41 -2.88 -4.56
CA ASN A 146 -15.71 -4.00 -3.65
C ASN A 146 -14.70 -4.07 -2.50
N ILE A 147 -13.43 -3.77 -2.80
CA ILE A 147 -12.32 -3.89 -1.85
C ILE A 147 -11.57 -2.56 -1.81
N THR A 148 -11.29 -2.05 -0.61
CA THR A 148 -10.38 -0.91 -0.40
C THR A 148 -9.15 -1.40 0.34
N ILE A 149 -7.98 -1.15 -0.23
CA ILE A 149 -6.70 -1.49 0.37
C ILE A 149 -5.89 -0.20 0.54
N ILE A 150 -5.41 0.02 1.76
CA ILE A 150 -4.54 1.14 2.11
C ILE A 150 -3.20 0.58 2.55
N GLN A 151 -2.13 1.10 1.96
CA GLN A 151 -0.76 0.80 2.37
C GLN A 151 -0.24 1.97 3.21
N SER A 152 0.08 1.73 4.49
CA SER A 152 0.39 2.82 5.43
C SER A 152 1.68 2.61 6.21
N ASP A 153 2.43 3.70 6.37
CA ASP A 153 3.58 3.83 7.26
C ASP A 153 3.21 4.76 8.43
N TYR A 154 3.09 4.19 9.62
CA TYR A 154 2.77 4.93 10.85
C TYR A 154 4.01 5.28 11.69
N ASN A 155 5.22 4.99 11.21
CA ASN A 155 6.46 5.34 11.94
C ASN A 155 6.57 6.83 12.22
N GLN A 156 6.12 7.67 11.31
CA GLN A 156 6.20 9.12 11.48
C GLN A 156 5.25 9.64 12.58
N LEU A 157 4.25 8.83 12.96
CA LEU A 157 3.22 9.18 13.94
C LEU A 157 3.42 8.46 15.29
N ASN A 158 4.50 7.70 15.45
CA ASN A 158 4.74 6.80 16.61
C ASN A 158 5.06 7.50 17.95
N LYS A 159 4.80 8.80 18.08
CA LYS A 159 5.13 9.59 19.27
C LYS A 159 3.88 9.99 20.04
N GLY A 160 3.88 9.70 21.35
CA GLY A 160 2.88 10.19 22.31
C GLY A 160 1.67 9.28 22.55
N ALA A 161 0.92 9.56 23.62
CA ALA A 161 -0.19 8.74 24.11
C ALA A 161 -1.39 8.64 23.12
N GLY A 162 -1.48 9.56 22.15
CA GLY A 162 -2.51 9.56 21.12
C GLY A 162 -2.27 8.56 19.97
N TYR A 163 -1.06 8.00 19.86
CA TYR A 163 -0.65 7.16 18.73
C TYR A 163 -1.57 5.94 18.50
N PHE A 164 -1.91 5.21 19.57
CA PHE A 164 -2.82 4.06 19.46
C PHE A 164 -4.21 4.45 18.95
N LYS A 165 -4.73 5.61 19.37
CA LYS A 165 -6.02 6.13 18.90
C LYS A 165 -5.96 6.51 17.42
N ILE A 166 -4.86 7.12 16.98
CA ILE A 166 -4.67 7.55 15.57
C ILE A 166 -4.69 6.35 14.62
N LYS A 167 -4.11 5.21 15.00
CA LYS A 167 -4.07 4.01 14.15
C LYS A 167 -5.46 3.43 13.84
N LYS A 168 -6.30 3.36 14.86
CA LYS A 168 -7.68 2.85 14.74
C LYS A 168 -8.62 3.89 14.12
N TYR A 169 -8.62 5.12 14.64
CA TYR A 169 -9.51 6.18 14.13
C TYR A 169 -9.11 6.64 12.73
N GLY A 170 -7.83 6.67 12.38
CA GLY A 170 -7.38 6.94 11.02
C GLY A 170 -7.92 5.90 10.04
N SER A 171 -7.97 4.62 10.44
CA SER A 171 -8.55 3.55 9.61
C SER A 171 -10.07 3.69 9.48
N ILE A 172 -10.79 4.01 10.56
CA ILE A 172 -12.24 4.24 10.53
C ILE A 172 -12.59 5.45 9.65
N LEU A 173 -11.88 6.56 9.82
CA LEU A 173 -12.06 7.76 8.99
C LEU A 173 -11.74 7.48 7.52
N SER A 174 -10.70 6.70 7.24
CA SER A 174 -10.35 6.32 5.88
C SER A 174 -11.42 5.42 5.24
N ARG A 175 -12.02 4.49 6.01
CA ARG A 175 -13.17 3.71 5.54
C ARG A 175 -14.36 4.61 5.23
N PHE A 176 -14.67 5.55 6.11
CA PHE A 176 -15.72 6.53 5.85
C PHE A 176 -15.48 7.35 4.59
N SER A 177 -14.27 7.88 4.41
CA SER A 177 -13.93 8.73 3.26
C SER A 177 -13.88 7.98 1.93
N ASN A 178 -13.40 6.72 1.95
CA ASN A 178 -12.97 6.06 0.71
C ASN A 178 -13.48 4.64 0.49
N GLY A 179 -14.08 4.01 1.50
CA GLY A 179 -14.54 2.62 1.46
C GLY A 179 -15.89 2.40 2.14
N ILE A 180 -16.77 3.42 2.12
CA ILE A 180 -18.07 3.39 2.80
C ILE A 180 -18.95 2.23 2.31
N ASN A 181 -18.86 1.89 1.02
CA ASN A 181 -19.60 0.81 0.36
C ASN A 181 -18.74 -0.43 0.09
N SER A 182 -17.51 -0.46 0.61
CA SER A 182 -16.60 -1.59 0.38
C SER A 182 -17.05 -2.78 1.23
N LYS A 183 -17.13 -3.95 0.59
CA LYS A 183 -17.34 -5.24 1.28
C LYS A 183 -16.17 -5.56 2.20
N LEU A 184 -14.97 -5.21 1.74
CA LEU A 184 -13.73 -5.42 2.47
C LEU A 184 -12.90 -4.14 2.47
N PHE A 185 -12.49 -3.73 3.67
CA PHE A 185 -11.55 -2.64 3.86
C PHE A 185 -10.34 -3.15 4.63
N ILE A 186 -9.14 -2.91 4.10
CA ILE A 186 -7.88 -3.34 4.69
C ILE A 186 -6.95 -2.11 4.75
N ASN A 187 -6.50 -1.75 5.95
CA ASN A 187 -5.42 -0.78 6.14
C ASN A 187 -4.18 -1.48 6.70
N ILE A 188 -3.21 -1.74 5.84
CA ILE A 188 -1.98 -2.46 6.16
C ILE A 188 -0.96 -1.49 6.73
N GLN A 189 -0.58 -1.72 7.98
CA GLN A 189 0.28 -0.82 8.74
C GLN A 189 1.59 -1.52 9.10
N ASN A 190 2.72 -0.86 8.87
CA ASN A 190 4.04 -1.42 9.15
C ASN A 190 4.40 -1.57 10.65
N TYR A 191 3.88 -0.69 11.52
CA TYR A 191 4.14 -0.72 12.98
C TYR A 191 2.86 -0.56 13.82
N GLY A 192 1.71 -0.57 13.14
CA GLY A 192 0.47 -0.12 13.74
C GLY A 192 -0.50 -1.21 14.17
N GLY A 193 -0.37 -2.41 13.58
CA GLY A 193 -1.41 -3.41 13.50
C GLY A 193 -2.32 -3.11 12.30
N THR A 194 -2.49 -4.10 11.44
CA THR A 194 -3.33 -4.03 10.24
C THR A 194 -4.80 -4.06 10.65
N ILE A 195 -5.58 -3.09 10.19
CA ILE A 195 -7.02 -3.01 10.46
C ILE A 195 -7.78 -3.59 9.28
N VAL A 196 -8.60 -4.60 9.53
CA VAL A 196 -9.50 -5.18 8.53
C VAL A 196 -10.94 -5.00 9.00
N MET A 197 -11.79 -4.48 8.12
CA MET A 197 -13.21 -4.26 8.36
C MET A 197 -14.07 -4.91 7.27
N ASN A 198 -15.08 -5.68 7.67
CA ASN A 198 -16.11 -6.25 6.81
C ASN A 198 -17.14 -5.18 6.40
N GLU A 199 -18.19 -5.54 5.66
CA GLU A 199 -19.24 -4.60 5.24
C GLU A 199 -20.00 -3.96 6.42
N ASP A 200 -20.14 -4.68 7.53
CA ASP A 200 -20.81 -4.26 8.76
C ASP A 200 -19.96 -3.33 9.65
N TRP A 201 -18.74 -2.98 9.21
CA TRP A 201 -17.77 -2.15 9.94
C TRP A 201 -17.14 -2.81 11.17
N ASP A 202 -17.30 -4.13 11.33
CA ASP A 202 -16.65 -4.87 12.39
C ASP A 202 -15.15 -4.99 12.11
N ILE A 203 -14.35 -4.66 13.13
CA ILE A 203 -12.90 -4.77 13.06
C ILE A 203 -12.49 -6.18 13.49
N ASN A 204 -11.75 -6.88 12.64
CA ASN A 204 -11.11 -8.14 13.02
C ASN A 204 -9.97 -7.87 14.01
N MET A 205 -10.28 -7.95 15.31
CA MET A 205 -9.33 -7.65 16.39
C MET A 205 -8.23 -8.71 16.51
N ASP A 206 -8.51 -9.98 16.22
CA ASP A 206 -7.49 -11.04 16.28
C ASP A 206 -6.39 -10.81 15.23
N LEU A 207 -6.79 -10.46 14.01
CA LEU A 207 -5.87 -10.10 12.94
C LEU A 207 -5.10 -8.82 13.25
N PHE A 208 -5.77 -7.83 13.85
CA PHE A 208 -5.11 -6.60 14.30
C PHE A 208 -4.00 -6.91 15.32
N GLU A 209 -4.28 -7.78 16.29
CA GLU A 209 -3.29 -8.15 17.30
C GLU A 209 -2.12 -8.93 16.69
N LYS A 210 -2.42 -9.97 15.88
CA LYS A 210 -1.44 -10.81 15.18
C LYS A 210 -0.47 -10.00 14.30
N SER A 211 -1.02 -9.07 13.51
CA SER A 211 -0.24 -8.25 12.57
C SER A 211 0.68 -7.21 13.21
N LYS A 212 0.65 -7.04 14.55
CA LYS A 212 1.66 -6.23 15.26
C LYS A 212 2.97 -6.96 15.46
N GLU A 213 2.94 -8.28 15.44
CA GLU A 213 4.08 -9.13 15.81
C GLU A 213 4.62 -9.89 14.59
N GLU A 214 3.74 -10.28 13.67
CA GLU A 214 4.12 -11.09 12.51
C GLU A 214 4.45 -10.25 11.27
N PRO A 215 5.60 -10.50 10.61
CA PRO A 215 5.97 -9.82 9.37
C PRO A 215 5.15 -10.26 8.15
N PHE A 216 4.58 -11.46 8.20
CA PHE A 216 3.67 -12.01 7.18
C PHE A 216 2.46 -12.63 7.87
N PHE A 217 1.27 -12.35 7.37
CA PHE A 217 0.03 -12.94 7.88
C PHE A 217 -1.01 -12.98 6.77
N ILE A 218 -2.03 -13.82 6.94
CA ILE A 218 -3.09 -14.02 5.95
C ILE A 218 -4.38 -13.36 6.44
N VAL A 219 -5.06 -12.68 5.52
CA VAL A 219 -6.42 -12.19 5.71
C VAL A 219 -7.37 -13.16 5.00
N ASN A 220 -8.02 -14.03 5.77
CA ASN A 220 -9.05 -14.93 5.25
C ASN A 220 -10.41 -14.22 5.28
N GLN A 221 -11.16 -14.30 4.19
CA GLN A 221 -12.56 -13.88 4.09
C GLN A 221 -13.38 -14.97 3.42
#